data_AF-A0A0D0CNE9-F1
#
_entry.id   AF-A0A0D0CNE9-F1
#
_cell.length_a   1.000
_cell.length_b   1.000
_cell.length_c   1.000
_cell.angle_alpha   90.00
_cell.angle_beta   90.00
_cell.angle_gamma   90.00
#
_symmetry.space_group_name_H-M   'P 1'
#
loop_
_entity.id
_entity.type
_entity.pdbx_description
1 polymer ?
#
loop_
_entity_poly.entity_id
_entity_poly.type
_entity_poly.pdbx_seq_one_letter_code
_entity_poly.pdbx_strand_id
1 'polypeptide(L)'
;SEGAVELYTQRCFHAIESLHDAFVCLPTAKEKEEEKYWMDECLGFKGTWHDGWVMYDGTIVVLHAKPGMNGDAYFTHKSNYGLNIGNLPSNLRIVDYSHGMTGSAHDSCAFEYTTTSKFPNWFFQGEEFAWADSTYGVSP
;
A
#
# COMPACT_ATOMS: atom_id res chain seq x y z
N SER A 1 -9.95 35.81 10.65
CA SER A 1 -11.18 35.26 10.08
C SER A 1 -10.97 33.76 9.95
N GLU A 2 -11.82 32.97 10.60
CA GLU A 2 -11.76 31.50 10.59
C GLU A 2 -11.83 30.92 9.15
N GLY A 3 -12.57 31.58 8.24
CA GLY A 3 -12.66 31.16 6.84
C GLY A 3 -11.35 31.26 6.04
N ALA A 4 -10.37 32.07 6.47
CA ALA A 4 -9.06 32.09 5.82
C ALA A 4 -8.23 30.84 6.19
N VAL A 5 -8.35 30.36 7.43
CA VAL A 5 -7.66 29.15 7.91
C VAL A 5 -8.18 27.91 7.17
N GLU A 6 -9.49 27.81 7.00
CA GLU A 6 -10.11 26.72 6.23
C GLU A 6 -9.64 26.75 4.77
N LEU A 7 -9.67 27.92 4.12
CA LEU A 7 -9.25 28.07 2.73
C LEU A 7 -7.76 27.71 2.52
N TYR A 8 -6.88 28.16 3.41
CA TYR A 8 -5.46 27.80 3.32
C TYR A 8 -5.25 26.30 3.57
N THR A 9 -5.97 25.73 4.52
CA THR A 9 -5.92 24.29 4.81
C THR A 9 -6.34 23.45 3.61
N GLN A 10 -7.45 23.79 2.96
CA GLN A 10 -7.92 23.12 1.75
C GLN A 10 -6.90 23.22 0.61
N ARG A 11 -6.31 24.40 0.39
CA ARG A 11 -5.26 24.59 -0.63
C ARG A 11 -4.02 23.74 -0.36
N CYS A 12 -3.61 23.62 0.90
CA CYS A 12 -2.50 22.75 1.28
C CYS A 12 -2.85 21.28 1.02
N PHE A 13 -4.05 20.82 1.37
CA PHE A 13 -4.48 19.45 1.08
C PHE A 13 -4.49 19.18 -0.42
N HIS A 14 -5.10 20.04 -1.23
CA HIS A 14 -5.10 19.87 -2.68
C HIS A 14 -3.68 19.86 -3.27
N ALA A 15 -2.76 20.67 -2.76
CA ALA A 15 -1.38 20.67 -3.20
C ALA A 15 -0.67 19.35 -2.84
N ILE A 16 -0.88 18.83 -1.62
CA ILE A 16 -0.31 17.54 -1.20
C ILE A 16 -0.92 16.39 -2.01
N GLU A 17 -2.25 16.37 -2.18
CA GLU A 17 -2.96 15.38 -2.97
C GLU A 17 -2.51 15.43 -4.45
N SER A 18 -2.19 16.60 -4.99
CA SER A 18 -1.66 16.71 -6.36
C SER A 18 -0.29 16.03 -6.55
N LEU A 19 0.43 15.75 -5.44
CA LEU A 19 1.68 15.01 -5.45
C LEU A 19 1.47 13.51 -5.25
N HIS A 20 0.27 13.07 -4.89
CA HIS A 20 -0.03 11.67 -4.57
C HIS A 20 0.49 10.73 -5.65
N ASP A 21 0.11 10.95 -6.91
CA ASP A 21 0.47 10.08 -8.04
C ASP A 21 1.96 10.15 -8.41
N ALA A 22 2.71 11.11 -7.87
CA ALA A 22 4.16 11.18 -8.02
C ALA A 22 4.89 10.28 -7.00
N PHE A 23 4.28 9.99 -5.85
CA PHE A 23 4.90 9.24 -4.75
C PHE A 23 4.28 7.86 -4.52
N VAL A 24 2.97 7.72 -4.70
CA VAL A 24 2.21 6.48 -4.59
C VAL A 24 1.70 6.12 -5.99
N CYS A 25 2.57 5.47 -6.75
CA CYS A 25 2.26 5.05 -8.10
C CYS A 25 2.94 3.72 -8.43
N LEU A 26 2.33 3.01 -9.36
CA LEU A 26 2.86 1.75 -9.86
C LEU A 26 4.28 1.96 -10.44
N PRO A 27 5.22 1.04 -10.14
CA PRO A 27 6.48 1.01 -10.85
C PRO A 27 6.26 0.74 -12.34
N THR A 28 7.13 1.32 -13.15
CA THR A 28 7.24 1.01 -14.57
C THR A 28 7.62 -0.46 -14.77
N ALA A 29 7.38 -1.01 -15.97
CA ALA A 29 7.77 -2.38 -16.28
C ALA A 29 9.27 -2.64 -16.07
N LYS A 30 10.11 -1.62 -16.33
CA LYS A 30 11.56 -1.68 -16.08
C LYS A 30 11.88 -1.73 -14.58
N GLU A 31 11.25 -0.88 -13.78
CA GLU A 31 11.43 -0.88 -12.32
C GLU A 31 10.90 -2.18 -11.70
N LYS A 32 9.79 -2.74 -12.19
CA LYS A 32 9.29 -4.06 -11.77
C LYS A 32 10.34 -5.14 -12.03
N GLU A 33 10.90 -5.18 -13.23
CA GLU A 33 11.92 -6.18 -13.58
C GLU A 33 13.19 -6.04 -12.73
N GLU A 34 13.64 -4.80 -12.48
CA GLU A 34 14.75 -4.53 -11.56
C GLU A 34 14.46 -5.04 -10.14
N GLU A 35 13.22 -4.87 -9.67
CA GLU A 35 12.78 -5.38 -8.37
C GLU A 35 12.75 -6.92 -8.31
N LYS A 36 12.24 -7.57 -9.36
CA LYS A 36 12.23 -9.03 -9.48
C LYS A 36 13.65 -9.61 -9.45
N TYR A 37 14.57 -9.00 -10.19
CA TYR A 37 15.98 -9.40 -10.14
C TYR A 37 16.61 -9.18 -8.76
N TRP A 38 16.31 -8.07 -8.11
CA TRP A 38 16.78 -7.81 -6.75
C TRP A 38 16.29 -8.88 -5.76
N MET A 39 15.02 -9.29 -5.89
CA MET A 39 14.43 -10.38 -5.11
C MET A 39 15.11 -11.73 -5.37
N ASP A 40 15.38 -12.06 -6.63
CA ASP A 40 16.13 -13.26 -7.00
C ASP A 40 17.54 -13.29 -6.39
N GLU A 41 18.26 -12.16 -6.44
CA GLU A 41 19.60 -12.06 -5.86
C GLU A 41 19.58 -12.17 -4.34
N CYS A 42 18.58 -11.55 -3.69
CA CYS A 42 18.49 -11.51 -2.23
C CYS A 42 18.00 -12.82 -1.61
N LEU A 43 17.08 -13.53 -2.27
CA LEU A 43 16.42 -14.73 -1.74
C LEU A 43 16.83 -16.02 -2.45
N GLY A 44 17.56 -15.92 -3.57
CA GLY A 44 18.04 -17.06 -4.34
C GLY A 44 16.94 -17.76 -5.15
N PHE A 45 15.87 -17.05 -5.48
CA PHE A 45 14.75 -17.59 -6.25
C PHE A 45 15.14 -17.93 -7.69
N LYS A 46 14.40 -18.88 -8.28
CA LYS A 46 14.58 -19.35 -9.66
C LYS A 46 13.23 -19.71 -10.27
N GLY A 47 13.07 -19.46 -11.56
CA GLY A 47 11.89 -19.86 -12.32
C GLY A 47 10.69 -18.98 -12.01
N THR A 48 9.52 -19.60 -11.81
CA THR A 48 8.23 -18.90 -11.67
C THR A 48 8.12 -17.98 -10.46
N TRP A 49 9.02 -18.11 -9.48
CA TRP A 49 9.06 -17.22 -8.32
C TRP A 49 9.62 -15.83 -8.65
N HIS A 50 10.24 -15.67 -9.82
CA HIS A 50 10.76 -14.39 -10.31
C HIS A 50 9.66 -13.33 -10.45
N ASP A 51 8.43 -13.72 -10.77
CA ASP A 51 7.36 -12.77 -11.11
C ASP A 51 6.74 -12.03 -9.90
N GLY A 52 7.19 -12.34 -8.69
CA GLY A 52 6.79 -11.63 -7.49
C GLY A 52 7.62 -10.35 -7.26
N TRP A 53 6.98 -9.18 -7.26
CA TRP A 53 7.70 -7.89 -7.17
C TRP A 53 7.22 -6.95 -6.06
N VAL A 54 6.00 -7.13 -5.54
CA VAL A 54 5.45 -6.30 -4.46
C VAL A 54 5.32 -7.13 -3.19
N MET A 55 5.49 -6.50 -2.03
CA MET A 55 5.29 -7.11 -0.73
C MET A 55 4.12 -6.48 0.01
N TYR A 56 3.29 -7.35 0.58
CA TYR A 56 2.28 -7.01 1.57
C TYR A 56 2.61 -7.70 2.87
N ASP A 57 2.84 -6.89 3.88
CA ASP A 57 2.92 -7.30 5.26
C ASP A 57 1.89 -6.45 6.02
N GLY A 58 1.52 -6.81 7.25
CA GLY A 58 0.70 -5.97 8.16
C GLY A 58 1.39 -4.67 8.60
N THR A 59 2.15 -4.07 7.68
CA THR A 59 2.94 -2.86 7.82
C THR A 59 1.99 -1.68 7.85
N ILE A 60 1.98 -1.01 8.99
CA ILE A 60 1.14 0.13 9.27
C ILE A 60 2.01 1.39 9.31
N VAL A 61 1.72 2.36 8.43
CA VAL A 61 2.23 3.72 8.57
C VAL A 61 1.42 4.42 9.65
N VAL A 62 2.02 4.61 10.82
CA VAL A 62 1.36 5.20 11.99
C VAL A 62 1.19 6.70 11.82
N LEU A 63 -0.04 7.18 11.99
CA LEU A 63 -0.39 8.59 12.02
C LEU A 63 -0.19 9.15 13.44
N HIS A 64 0.32 10.38 13.51
CA HIS A 64 0.56 11.05 14.79
C HIS A 64 -0.74 11.27 15.61
N ALA A 65 -1.87 11.47 14.96
CA ALA A 65 -3.16 11.71 15.60
C ALA A 65 -4.33 11.18 14.77
N LYS A 66 -5.51 11.04 15.41
CA LYS A 66 -6.78 10.72 14.75
C LYS A 66 -7.07 11.74 13.64
N PRO A 67 -7.27 11.31 12.39
CA PRO A 67 -7.69 12.22 11.33
C PRO A 67 -9.01 12.91 11.66
N GLY A 68 -9.13 14.19 11.29
CA GLY A 68 -10.36 14.95 11.55
C GLY A 68 -11.56 14.43 10.77
N MET A 69 -11.33 13.96 9.54
CA MET A 69 -12.35 13.34 8.69
C MET A 69 -12.25 11.82 8.77
N ASN A 70 -13.38 11.16 9.05
CA ASN A 70 -13.46 9.70 9.15
C ASN A 70 -12.40 9.07 10.06
N GLY A 71 -11.91 9.77 11.09
CA GLY A 71 -10.74 9.32 11.86
C GLY A 71 -10.85 7.93 12.47
N ASP A 72 -12.06 7.47 12.77
CA ASP A 72 -12.29 6.11 13.25
C ASP A 72 -11.84 5.08 12.22
N ALA A 73 -12.07 5.33 10.92
CA ALA A 73 -11.66 4.48 9.79
C ALA A 73 -10.15 4.13 9.78
N TYR A 74 -9.33 4.91 10.49
CA TYR A 74 -7.88 4.72 10.55
C TYR A 74 -7.43 3.96 11.81
N PHE A 75 -8.33 3.61 12.72
CA PHE A 75 -7.98 2.93 13.96
C PHE A 75 -7.70 1.44 13.73
N THR A 76 -6.46 1.04 13.94
CA THR A 76 -5.94 -0.30 13.62
C THR A 76 -6.04 -1.28 14.79
N HIS A 77 -5.80 -2.57 14.51
CA HIS A 77 -5.74 -3.60 15.56
C HIS A 77 -4.61 -3.38 16.58
N LYS A 78 -3.58 -2.58 16.23
CA LYS A 78 -2.47 -2.21 17.12
C LYS A 78 -2.82 -1.05 18.06
N SER A 79 -4.10 -0.68 18.16
CA SER A 79 -4.60 0.42 19.00
C SER A 79 -3.95 1.77 18.67
N ASN A 80 -3.61 1.99 17.39
CA ASN A 80 -3.09 3.26 16.87
C ASN A 80 -3.88 3.69 15.62
N TYR A 81 -3.62 4.90 15.12
CA TYR A 81 -4.17 5.36 13.84
C TYR A 81 -3.14 5.11 12.74
N GLY A 82 -3.54 4.55 11.60
CA GLY A 82 -2.59 4.21 10.55
C GLY A 82 -3.19 3.75 9.22
N LEU A 83 -2.29 3.53 8.26
CA LEU A 83 -2.57 3.04 6.92
C LEU A 83 -1.84 1.71 6.70
N ASN A 84 -2.51 0.70 6.16
CA ASN A 84 -1.83 -0.51 5.70
C ASN A 84 -1.27 -0.25 4.32
N ILE A 85 -0.03 -0.68 4.06
CA ILE A 85 0.67 -0.38 2.81
C ILE A 85 1.20 -1.64 2.12
N GLY A 86 1.25 -1.60 0.79
CA GLY A 86 2.07 -2.47 -0.04
C GLY A 86 3.28 -1.71 -0.57
N ASN A 87 4.45 -2.33 -0.54
CA ASN A 87 5.70 -1.66 -0.93
C ASN A 87 6.61 -2.54 -1.78
N LEU A 88 7.56 -1.89 -2.45
CA LEU A 88 8.69 -2.57 -3.08
C LEU A 88 9.69 -3.01 -2.00
N PRO A 89 10.12 -4.29 -2.01
CA PRO A 89 11.12 -4.81 -1.07
C PRO A 89 12.44 -4.05 -1.03
N SER A 90 12.97 -3.62 -2.18
CA SER A 90 14.33 -3.06 -2.31
C SER A 90 14.47 -1.67 -1.71
N ASN A 91 13.42 -0.84 -1.80
CA ASN A 91 13.52 0.60 -1.53
C ASN A 91 12.35 1.18 -0.72
N LEU A 92 11.41 0.33 -0.29
CA LEU A 92 10.24 0.70 0.53
C LEU A 92 9.28 1.70 -0.15
N ARG A 93 9.37 1.88 -1.48
CA ARG A 93 8.41 2.70 -2.23
C ARG A 93 7.01 2.13 -2.04
N ILE A 94 6.10 2.96 -1.55
CA ILE A 94 4.69 2.61 -1.38
C ILE A 94 4.03 2.60 -2.77
N VAL A 95 3.40 1.47 -3.11
CA VAL A 95 2.74 1.28 -4.40
C VAL A 95 1.23 1.08 -4.27
N ASP A 96 0.76 0.77 -3.05
CA ASP A 96 -0.64 0.61 -2.72
C ASP A 96 -0.84 0.85 -1.22
N TYR A 97 -2.06 1.21 -0.82
CA TYR A 97 -2.43 1.34 0.57
C TYR A 97 -3.93 1.19 0.78
N SER A 98 -4.34 0.87 2.01
CA SER A 98 -5.75 0.85 2.40
C SER A 98 -5.96 1.48 3.78
N HIS A 99 -7.15 2.07 3.94
CA HIS A 99 -7.70 2.56 5.20
C HIS A 99 -9.16 2.10 5.31
N GLY A 100 -9.78 2.21 6.48
CA GLY A 100 -11.20 1.88 6.67
C GLY A 100 -11.49 0.67 7.55
N MET A 101 -10.47 -0.07 7.98
CA MET A 101 -10.64 -1.26 8.79
C MET A 101 -10.53 -0.94 10.28
N THR A 102 -11.60 -0.37 10.83
CA THR A 102 -11.77 -0.11 12.27
C THR A 102 -11.75 -1.42 13.08
N GLY A 103 -10.81 -1.55 14.02
CA GLY A 103 -10.83 -2.61 15.04
C GLY A 103 -9.88 -3.78 14.77
N SER A 104 -10.22 -4.97 15.29
CA SER A 104 -9.39 -6.20 15.18
C SER A 104 -9.50 -6.88 13.81
N ALA A 105 -9.51 -6.12 12.72
CA ALA A 105 -9.44 -6.69 11.39
C ALA A 105 -8.06 -7.32 11.16
N HIS A 106 -8.05 -8.55 10.66
CA HIS A 106 -6.83 -9.25 10.28
C HIS A 106 -6.20 -8.55 9.05
N ASP A 107 -4.88 -8.64 8.89
CA ASP A 107 -4.18 -7.95 7.79
C ASP A 107 -4.70 -8.38 6.41
N SER A 108 -5.08 -9.65 6.27
CA SER A 108 -5.77 -10.19 5.09
C SER A 108 -7.13 -9.52 4.81
N CYS A 109 -7.89 -9.13 5.83
CA CYS A 109 -9.11 -8.36 5.63
C CYS A 109 -8.80 -6.95 5.13
N ALA A 110 -7.72 -6.32 5.60
CA ALA A 110 -7.32 -5.00 5.11
C ALA A 110 -6.80 -5.05 3.65
N PHE A 111 -6.20 -6.18 3.27
CA PHE A 111 -5.77 -6.45 1.91
C PHE A 111 -6.92 -6.49 0.91
N GLU A 112 -8.08 -7.05 1.26
CA GLU A 112 -9.27 -7.08 0.38
C GLU A 112 -9.72 -5.69 -0.10
N TYR A 113 -9.31 -4.64 0.61
CA TYR A 113 -9.67 -3.27 0.28
C TYR A 113 -8.60 -2.52 -0.52
N THR A 114 -7.42 -3.11 -0.72
CA THR A 114 -6.32 -2.52 -1.50
C THR A 114 -6.62 -2.55 -2.99
N THR A 115 -5.88 -1.74 -3.75
CA THR A 115 -6.00 -1.70 -5.22
C THR A 115 -5.60 -3.03 -5.83
N THR A 116 -4.56 -3.68 -5.29
CA THR A 116 -4.11 -5.01 -5.71
C THR A 116 -5.22 -6.05 -5.61
N SER A 117 -5.99 -6.06 -4.52
CA SER A 117 -7.08 -7.04 -4.36
C SER A 117 -8.30 -6.72 -5.23
N LYS A 118 -8.66 -5.43 -5.34
CA LYS A 118 -9.85 -5.01 -6.11
C LYS A 118 -9.65 -5.03 -7.62
N PHE A 119 -8.43 -4.75 -8.08
CA PHE A 119 -8.11 -4.58 -9.49
C PHE A 119 -6.82 -5.32 -9.88
N PRO A 120 -6.75 -6.65 -9.67
CA PRO A 120 -5.52 -7.43 -9.89
C PRO A 120 -5.04 -7.36 -11.35
N ASN A 121 -5.96 -7.36 -12.32
CA ASN A 121 -5.63 -7.28 -13.76
C ASN A 121 -5.05 -5.92 -14.18
N TRP A 122 -5.26 -4.87 -13.39
CA TRP A 122 -4.65 -3.57 -13.61
C TRP A 122 -3.27 -3.49 -12.92
N PHE A 123 -3.15 -4.13 -11.76
CA PHE A 123 -1.96 -4.08 -10.91
C PHE A 123 -0.84 -5.03 -11.39
N PHE A 124 -1.22 -6.24 -11.78
CA PHE A 124 -0.34 -7.32 -12.24
C PHE A 124 -0.44 -7.56 -13.73
N GLN A 125 0.66 -8.03 -14.32
CA GLN A 125 0.74 -8.44 -15.72
C GLN A 125 1.25 -9.87 -15.83
N GLY A 126 0.63 -10.68 -16.70
CA GLY A 126 1.09 -12.06 -16.93
C GLY A 126 0.98 -12.92 -15.67
N GLU A 127 2.10 -13.51 -15.26
CA GLU A 127 2.21 -14.38 -14.07
C GLU A 127 2.67 -13.61 -12.81
N GLU A 128 2.65 -12.27 -12.85
CA GLU A 128 3.02 -11.43 -11.70
C GLU A 128 2.15 -11.69 -10.46
N PHE A 129 2.79 -11.66 -9.29
CA PHE A 129 2.11 -11.84 -8.01
C PHE A 129 2.72 -10.96 -6.89
N ALA A 130 2.03 -10.95 -5.75
CA ALA A 130 2.50 -10.32 -4.51
C ALA A 130 3.09 -11.35 -3.55
N TRP A 131 4.15 -10.96 -2.87
CA TRP A 131 4.63 -11.64 -1.67
C TRP A 131 3.78 -11.22 -0.48
N ALA A 132 3.24 -12.18 0.24
CA ALA A 132 2.47 -11.94 1.45
C ALA A 132 2.68 -13.06 2.46
N ASP A 133 2.36 -12.81 3.73
CA ASP A 133 2.33 -13.85 4.75
C ASP A 133 1.26 -14.91 4.40
N SER A 134 1.45 -16.12 4.92
CA SER A 134 0.60 -17.30 4.81
C SER A 134 -0.88 -17.09 5.15
N THR A 135 -1.20 -16.00 5.84
CA THR A 135 -2.55 -15.64 6.25
C THR A 135 -3.35 -14.93 5.15
N TYR A 136 -2.72 -14.58 4.03
CA TYR A 136 -3.35 -13.99 2.86
C TYR A 136 -3.81 -15.10 1.91
N GLY A 137 -5.04 -15.00 1.41
CA GLY A 137 -5.61 -15.99 0.51
C GLY A 137 -4.91 -15.99 -0.86
N VAL A 138 -4.77 -17.18 -1.45
CA VAL A 138 -4.31 -17.33 -2.83
C VAL A 138 -5.47 -16.99 -3.77
N SER A 139 -5.21 -16.17 -4.80
CA SER A 139 -6.18 -15.95 -5.88
C SER A 139 -6.46 -17.27 -6.63
N PRO A 140 -7.72 -17.60 -6.95
CA PRO A 140 -8.06 -18.80 -7.73
C PRO A 140 -7.38 -18.87 -9.10
#